data_AF-A0A6P0THK8-F1
#
_entry.id   AF-A0A6P0THK8-F1
#
_cell.length_a   1.000
_cell.length_b   1.000
_cell.length_c   1.000
_cell.angle_alpha   90.00
_cell.angle_beta   90.00
_cell.angle_gamma   90.00
#
_symmetry.space_group_name_H-M   'P 1'
#
loop_
_entity.id
_entity.type
_entity.pdbx_description
1 polymer ?
#
loop_
_entity_poly.entity_id
_entity_poly.type
_entity_poly.pdbx_seq_one_letter_code
_entity_poly.pdbx_strand_id
1 'polypeptide(L)'
;EEVPETLKQAVAAGEVANFQLPDRTILDLFWKPNLLPPDPDPAREFTRAGHLAFDIAPADFEEAIAVLQAHQVPIDHGPVSRPTGRGIYFYDPDGFLVEIRCDPA
;
A
#
# COMPACT_ATOMS: atom_id res chain seq x y z
N GLU A 1 15.62 -14.40 12.70
CA GLU A 1 14.32 -13.85 13.14
C GLU A 1 13.30 -14.53 12.27
N GLU A 2 12.61 -15.53 12.84
CA GLU A 2 11.96 -16.60 12.09
C GLU A 2 10.55 -16.21 11.68
N VAL A 3 10.28 -16.28 10.37
CA VAL A 3 8.94 -16.52 9.85
C VAL A 3 8.33 -17.64 10.69
N PRO A 4 7.14 -17.45 11.30
CA PRO A 4 6.45 -18.50 12.04
C PRO A 4 6.51 -19.82 11.26
N GLU A 5 6.81 -20.94 11.91
CA GLU A 5 7.01 -22.24 11.25
C GLU A 5 5.88 -22.59 10.26
N THR A 6 4.66 -22.15 10.58
CA THR A 6 3.43 -22.30 9.80
C THR A 6 3.40 -21.50 8.49
N LEU A 7 4.12 -20.37 8.42
CA LEU A 7 4.19 -19.52 7.23
C LEU A 7 5.35 -19.91 6.31
N LYS A 8 6.41 -20.55 6.81
CA LYS A 8 7.56 -20.99 5.99
C LYS A 8 7.14 -21.86 4.81
N GLN A 9 6.20 -22.78 5.03
CA GLN A 9 5.68 -23.68 3.99
C GLN A 9 4.84 -22.92 2.95
N ALA A 10 4.00 -21.98 3.40
CA ALA A 10 3.17 -21.17 2.51
C ALA A 10 4.01 -20.19 1.68
N VAL A 11 5.06 -19.62 2.27
CA VAL A 11 6.06 -18.80 1.54
C VAL A 11 6.80 -19.63 0.49
N ALA A 12 7.26 -20.83 0.85
CA ALA A 12 7.93 -21.74 -0.09
C ALA A 12 7.01 -22.19 -1.24
N ALA A 13 5.70 -22.30 -0.98
CA ALA A 13 4.68 -22.61 -1.99
C ALA A 13 4.27 -21.39 -2.83
N GLY A 14 4.77 -20.18 -2.53
CA GLY A 14 4.39 -18.94 -3.21
C GLY A 14 2.99 -18.43 -2.83
N GLU A 15 2.41 -18.95 -1.75
CA GLU A 15 1.07 -18.57 -1.27
C GLU A 15 1.10 -17.34 -0.36
N VAL A 16 2.27 -16.98 0.16
CA VAL A 16 2.46 -15.82 1.04
C VAL A 16 3.76 -15.10 0.67
N ALA A 17 3.70 -13.77 0.65
CA ALA A 17 4.87 -12.89 0.60
C ALA A 17 4.87 -11.97 1.83
N ASN A 18 6.06 -11.73 2.40
CA ASN A 18 6.24 -10.84 3.54
C ASN A 18 7.14 -9.67 3.14
N PHE A 19 6.69 -8.45 3.39
CA PHE A 19 7.50 -7.24 3.27
C PHE A 19 7.74 -6.68 4.67
N GLN A 20 8.99 -6.29 4.94
CA GLN A 20 9.35 -5.63 6.19
C GLN A 20 9.71 -4.17 5.91
N LEU A 21 9.04 -3.26 6.61
CA LEU A 21 9.37 -1.85 6.61
C LEU A 21 10.57 -1.57 7.54
N PRO A 22 11.28 -0.43 7.38
CA PRO A 22 12.44 -0.10 8.21
C PRO A 22 12.17 -0.07 9.73
N ASP A 23 10.93 0.23 10.13
CA ASP A 23 10.46 0.24 11.52
C ASP A 23 10.09 -1.15 12.06
N ARG A 24 10.33 -2.20 11.26
CA ARG A 24 9.99 -3.61 11.50
C ARG A 24 8.52 -3.96 11.40
N THR A 25 7.66 -3.04 10.96
CA THR A 25 6.29 -3.38 10.58
C THR A 25 6.32 -4.40 9.44
N ILE A 26 5.53 -5.46 9.56
CA ILE A 26 5.41 -6.51 8.55
C ILE A 26 4.09 -6.34 7.80
N LEU A 27 4.18 -6.32 6.46
CA LEU A 27 3.04 -6.41 5.55
C LEU A 27 3.03 -7.80 4.91
N ASP A 28 2.02 -8.59 5.26
CA ASP A 28 1.80 -9.93 4.73
C ASP A 28 0.80 -9.89 3.58
N LEU A 29 1.20 -10.40 2.42
CA LEU A 29 0.32 -10.61 1.27
C LEU A 29 0.01 -12.10 1.14
N PHE A 30 -1.26 -12.46 1.30
CA PHE A 30 -1.73 -13.83 1.14
C PHE A 30 -2.38 -13.99 -0.24
N TRP A 31 -1.87 -14.91 -1.05
CA TRP A 31 -2.46 -15.23 -2.34
C TRP A 31 -3.82 -15.92 -2.16
N LYS A 32 -4.88 -15.27 -2.64
CA LYS A 32 -6.27 -15.75 -2.56
C LYS A 32 -6.95 -15.72 -3.93
N PRO A 33 -6.53 -16.59 -4.88
CA PRO A 33 -6.97 -16.53 -6.27
C PRO A 33 -8.48 -16.79 -6.49
N ASN A 34 -9.15 -17.35 -5.48
CA ASN A 34 -10.58 -17.71 -5.55
C ASN A 34 -11.47 -16.72 -4.78
N LEU A 35 -10.90 -15.64 -4.22
CA LEU A 35 -11.67 -14.56 -3.60
C LEU A 35 -11.84 -13.41 -4.58
N LEU A 36 -12.92 -12.65 -4.40
CA LEU A 36 -13.20 -11.42 -5.13
C LEU A 36 -13.05 -10.22 -4.20
N PRO A 37 -12.73 -9.03 -4.73
CA PRO A 37 -12.84 -7.80 -3.96
C PRO A 37 -14.28 -7.58 -3.50
N PRO A 38 -14.50 -6.75 -2.45
CA PRO A 38 -15.84 -6.44 -1.98
C PRO A 38 -16.74 -5.81 -3.06
N ASP A 39 -16.15 -5.09 -4.00
CA ASP A 39 -16.79 -4.53 -5.19
C ASP A 39 -15.76 -4.44 -6.34
N PRO A 40 -16.15 -4.65 -7.61
CA PRO A 40 -15.24 -4.42 -8.75
C PRO A 40 -14.86 -2.95 -8.96
N ASP A 41 -15.65 -1.98 -8.47
CA ASP A 41 -15.29 -0.57 -8.45
C ASP A 41 -14.58 -0.24 -7.12
N PRO A 42 -13.26 0.02 -7.13
CA PRO A 42 -12.51 0.30 -5.90
C PRO A 42 -12.90 1.62 -5.23
N ALA A 43 -13.57 2.54 -5.94
CA ALA A 43 -14.09 3.78 -5.36
C ALA A 43 -15.37 3.56 -4.53
N ARG A 44 -15.95 2.35 -4.54
CA ARG A 44 -17.10 2.01 -3.70
C ARG A 44 -16.65 1.81 -2.25
N GLU A 45 -16.94 2.79 -1.41
CA GLU A 45 -16.63 2.71 0.02
C GLU A 45 -17.50 1.71 0.80
N PHE A 46 -16.87 1.04 1.76
CA PHE A 46 -17.50 0.17 2.74
C PHE A 46 -16.97 0.47 4.15
N THR A 47 -17.56 -0.15 5.17
CA THR A 47 -16.99 -0.15 6.52
C THR A 47 -15.74 -1.05 6.60
N ARG A 48 -14.99 -1.00 7.72
CA ARG A 48 -13.73 -1.73 8.02
C ARG A 48 -12.46 -0.96 7.61
N ALA A 49 -11.56 -1.56 6.83
CA ALA A 49 -10.28 -0.95 6.48
C ALA A 49 -10.50 0.15 5.43
N GLY A 50 -10.09 1.39 5.74
CA GLY A 50 -10.28 2.54 4.85
C GLY A 50 -9.13 2.79 3.88
N HIS A 51 -7.88 2.69 4.36
CA HIS A 51 -6.66 2.74 3.54
C HIS A 51 -5.46 2.32 4.40
N LEU A 52 -4.31 2.09 3.76
CA LEU A 52 -3.00 1.96 4.39
C LEU A 52 -2.09 3.10 3.94
N ALA A 53 -1.54 3.85 4.90
CA ALA A 53 -0.64 4.96 4.62
C ALA A 53 0.83 4.60 4.92
N PHE A 54 1.72 4.91 3.99
CA PHE A 54 3.17 4.86 4.16
C PHE A 54 3.72 6.27 4.35
N ASP A 55 4.56 6.43 5.37
CA ASP A 55 5.31 7.67 5.60
C ASP A 55 6.60 7.68 4.77
N ILE A 56 6.95 8.85 4.24
CA ILE A 56 8.21 9.10 3.53
C ILE A 56 8.79 10.45 3.95
N ALA A 57 10.11 10.62 3.83
CA ALA A 57 10.73 11.90 4.07
C ALA A 57 10.18 12.96 3.10
N PRO A 58 9.94 14.22 3.55
CA PRO A 58 9.37 15.26 2.69
C PRO A 58 10.16 15.54 1.40
N ALA A 59 11.48 15.32 1.43
CA ALA A 59 12.35 15.49 0.27
C ALA A 59 12.11 14.46 -0.84
N ASP A 60 11.57 13.29 -0.50
CA ASP A 60 11.38 12.16 -1.42
C ASP A 60 9.97 12.13 -2.01
N PHE A 61 9.09 13.06 -1.60
CA PHE A 61 7.67 13.04 -2.00
C PHE A 61 7.48 13.23 -3.52
N GLU A 62 8.26 14.11 -4.14
CA GLU A 62 8.20 14.29 -5.61
C GLU A 62 8.72 13.06 -6.37
N GLU A 63 9.75 12.40 -5.81
CA GLU A 63 10.27 11.16 -6.39
C GLU A 63 9.22 10.05 -6.31
N ALA A 64 8.50 9.92 -5.19
CA ALA A 64 7.41 8.94 -5.06
C ALA A 64 6.33 9.12 -6.15
N ILE A 65 5.95 10.37 -6.45
CA ILE A 65 5.01 10.67 -7.54
C ILE A 65 5.60 10.24 -8.90
N ALA A 66 6.86 10.59 -9.16
CA ALA A 66 7.53 10.25 -10.41
C ALA A 66 7.63 8.74 -10.62
N VAL A 67 7.89 7.97 -9.55
CA VAL A 67 7.92 6.50 -9.58
C VAL A 67 6.54 5.95 -9.95
N LEU A 68 5.46 6.41 -9.30
CA LEU A 68 4.09 5.96 -9.64
C LEU A 68 3.75 6.24 -11.11
N GLN A 69 4.08 7.42 -11.61
CA GLN A 69 3.85 7.80 -13.01
C GLN A 69 4.67 6.95 -13.98
N ALA A 70 5.95 6.70 -13.68
CA ALA A 70 6.83 5.88 -14.51
C ALA A 70 6.33 4.43 -14.62
N HIS A 71 5.72 3.91 -13.55
CA HIS A 71 5.09 2.60 -13.52
C HIS A 71 3.62 2.60 -13.98
N GLN A 72 3.12 3.74 -14.47
CA GLN A 72 1.75 3.89 -14.97
C GLN A 72 0.67 3.55 -13.95
N VAL A 73 0.96 3.77 -12.66
CA VAL A 73 -0.02 3.60 -11.58
C VAL A 73 -0.98 4.80 -11.62
N PRO A 74 -2.30 4.59 -11.82
CA PRO A 74 -3.26 5.68 -11.80
C PRO A 74 -3.35 6.31 -10.41
N ILE A 75 -3.21 7.63 -10.35
CA ILE A 75 -3.46 8.39 -9.11
C ILE A 75 -4.97 8.61 -9.01
N ASP A 76 -5.55 8.17 -7.89
CA ASP A 76 -6.98 8.38 -7.58
C ASP A 76 -7.22 9.82 -7.10
N HIS A 77 -6.43 10.26 -6.12
CA HIS A 77 -6.55 11.59 -5.55
C HIS A 77 -5.19 12.18 -5.15
N GLY A 78 -5.05 13.50 -5.32
CA GLY A 78 -3.84 14.24 -4.97
C GLY A 78 -2.87 14.46 -6.15
N PRO A 79 -1.65 14.95 -5.89
CA PRO A 79 -1.12 15.32 -4.58
C PRO A 79 -1.91 16.43 -3.90
N VAL A 80 -2.19 16.26 -2.61
CA VAL A 80 -2.76 17.31 -1.76
C VAL A 80 -1.70 17.89 -0.83
N SER A 81 -1.76 19.20 -0.62
CA SER A 81 -0.95 19.90 0.38
C SER A 81 -1.85 20.46 1.47
N ARG A 82 -1.55 20.16 2.73
CA ARG A 82 -2.26 20.61 3.93
C ARG A 82 -1.26 21.18 4.94
N PRO A 83 -1.69 21.96 5.94
CA PRO A 83 -0.81 22.40 7.02
C PRO A 83 -0.13 21.24 7.77
N THR A 84 -0.72 20.04 7.72
CA THR A 84 -0.21 18.82 8.36
C THR A 84 0.74 18.00 7.49
N GLY A 85 1.04 18.43 6.25
CA GLY A 85 1.91 17.70 5.33
C GLY A 85 1.31 17.51 3.93
N ARG A 86 1.77 16.48 3.23
CA ARG A 86 1.33 16.16 1.86
C ARG A 86 0.90 14.70 1.76
N GLY A 87 0.02 14.39 0.80
CA GLY A 87 -0.47 13.04 0.55
C GLY A 87 -0.85 12.80 -0.91
N ILE A 88 -0.65 11.57 -1.38
CA ILE A 88 -1.12 11.04 -2.68
C ILE A 88 -1.78 9.69 -2.47
N TYR A 89 -2.87 9.43 -3.18
CA TYR A 89 -3.70 8.25 -3.03
C TYR A 89 -3.81 7.49 -4.36
N PHE A 90 -3.69 6.16 -4.29
CA PHE A 90 -3.82 5.25 -5.43
C PHE A 90 -4.27 3.88 -4.94
N TYR A 91 -4.83 3.07 -5.84
CA TYR A 91 -5.20 1.69 -5.52
C TYR A 91 -4.07 0.71 -5.84
N ASP A 92 -3.93 -0.31 -5.00
CA ASP A 92 -3.12 -1.48 -5.32
C ASP A 92 -3.83 -2.40 -6.36
N PRO A 93 -3.20 -3.50 -6.80
CA PRO A 93 -3.78 -4.38 -7.82
C PRO A 93 -5.13 -5.03 -7.45
N ASP A 94 -5.46 -5.15 -6.15
CA ASP A 94 -6.71 -5.74 -5.67
C ASP A 94 -7.78 -4.66 -5.36
N GLY A 95 -7.46 -3.38 -5.59
CA GLY A 95 -8.38 -2.26 -5.36
C GLY A 95 -8.33 -1.70 -3.93
N PHE A 96 -7.33 -2.04 -3.13
CA PHE A 96 -7.17 -1.49 -1.78
C PHE A 96 -6.47 -0.12 -1.84
N LEU A 97 -7.03 0.87 -1.12
CA LEU A 97 -6.53 2.24 -1.15
C LEU A 97 -5.23 2.38 -0.35
N VAL A 98 -4.21 2.91 -1.01
CA VAL A 98 -2.89 3.20 -0.45
C VAL A 98 -2.64 4.71 -0.48
N GLU A 99 -2.08 5.23 0.61
CA GLU A 99 -1.59 6.60 0.71
C GLU A 99 -0.06 6.61 0.84
N ILE A 100 0.61 7.49 0.11
CA ILE A 100 1.98 7.93 0.46
C ILE A 100 1.86 9.35 1.00
N ARG A 101 2.38 9.57 2.22
CA ARG A 101 2.31 10.85 2.91
C ARG A 101 3.66 11.26 3.47
N CYS A 102 3.84 12.57 3.65
CA CYS A 102 4.99 13.13 4.36
C CYS A 102 4.54 14.26 5.29
N ASP A 103 5.32 14.51 6.33
CA ASP A 103 5.16 15.68 7.21
C ASP A 103 5.48 17.00 6.47
N PRO A 104 5.19 18.17 7.06
CA PRO A 104 5.65 19.46 6.54
C PRO A 104 7.18 19.51 6.43
N ALA A 105 7.67 20.22 5.41
CA ALA A 105 9.10 20.51 5.24
C ALA A 105 9.62 21.55 6.23
#